data_AF-A0A350QAV9-F1
#
_entry.id   AF-A0A350QAV9-F1
#
_cell.length_a   1.000
_cell.length_b   1.000
_cell.length_c   1.000
_cell.angle_alpha   90.00
_cell.angle_beta   90.00
_cell.angle_gamma   90.00
#
_symmetry.space_group_name_H-M   'P 1'
#
loop_
_entity.id
_entity.type
_entity.pdbx_description
1 polymer ?
#
loop_
_entity_poly.entity_id
_entity_poly.type
_entity_poly.pdbx_seq_one_letter_code
_entity_poly.pdbx_strand_id
1 'polypeptide(L)'
;FGFVICISLLGSGLAIGGREAVGTAPGNDTRQAIPYADVQRVLDGKCTSCHTGADAARGLHLDSWQALIAGSDHGEAVIPFDAVRSLLVELTTKLVGGPHPAEVGGERLTEAEVALLSEWIDEGAPSETGGIPYADAQHLLYAANQSVAVVSVIDMETNQVIRTVDLQELGFPENASPHHIAVEPDGSHWYVSLITANQILKFDRDNNLVERNDFVRPGLLALDPDGENLYAGRSMAAVSPPQAIGVIRRSDMTLEEVGIFLPRPHALAVQPGTGTVYTASLAVNQIATFFPEDEAVELDELEGDRQHTMVGFAVSPDGRWMIGTTELTGTVFVFDLDRAPLMTPVDTIAVNAAPWHPVFTPDGRWAYVGNNRDNTVNVIDMETRTLTKVIDGIGLAQPHGAAVSPDGRFAYISSRNLEMSDDRSRAGHVYTPRYDLGGNTRAGTVVVIDTESQEIVKVIEIEEYGSGLGTAVPN
;
A
#
# COMPACT_ATOMS: atom_id res chain seq x y z
N PHE A 1 24.02 -14.54 41.75
CA PHE A 1 23.53 -13.22 42.18
C PHE A 1 22.33 -12.90 41.29
N GLY A 2 21.13 -13.45 41.51
CA GLY A 2 20.18 -13.10 42.59
C GLY A 2 19.46 -11.82 42.19
N PHE A 3 18.22 -11.81 41.69
CA PHE A 3 17.02 -12.18 42.46
C PHE A 3 15.82 -12.49 41.55
N VAL A 4 15.10 -13.55 41.92
CA VAL A 4 13.76 -13.95 41.47
C VAL A 4 12.76 -13.43 42.50
N ILE A 5 11.62 -12.87 42.09
CA ILE A 5 10.42 -12.80 42.94
C ILE A 5 9.20 -13.18 42.10
N CYS A 6 8.75 -14.42 42.30
CA CYS A 6 7.36 -14.84 42.14
C CYS A 6 6.64 -14.61 43.47
N ILE A 7 5.44 -14.02 43.44
CA ILE A 7 4.43 -14.17 44.48
C ILE A 7 3.09 -14.41 43.79
N SER A 8 2.46 -15.52 44.16
CA SER A 8 1.08 -15.90 43.86
C SER A 8 0.31 -16.11 45.17
N LEU A 9 -1.04 -16.11 45.05
CA LEU A 9 -2.09 -16.53 46.02
C LEU A 9 -2.56 -15.44 47.01
N LEU A 10 -3.84 -15.14 47.29
CA LEU A 10 -5.20 -15.66 47.02
C LEU A 10 -6.15 -14.42 47.08
N GLY A 11 -7.25 -14.28 46.35
CA GLY A 11 -8.44 -15.12 46.34
C GLY A 11 -9.59 -14.45 47.11
N SER A 12 -10.49 -13.75 46.43
CA SER A 12 -11.87 -13.48 46.89
C SER A 12 -12.74 -13.11 45.69
N GLY A 13 -13.69 -13.98 45.39
CA GLY A 13 -14.62 -13.81 44.28
C GLY A 13 -15.61 -12.67 44.50
N LEU A 14 -15.95 -12.02 43.40
CA LEU A 14 -17.26 -11.43 43.19
C LEU A 14 -17.71 -11.76 41.77
N ALA A 15 -18.68 -12.65 41.68
CA ALA A 15 -19.56 -12.71 40.53
C ALA A 15 -20.50 -11.50 40.61
N ILE A 16 -20.40 -10.58 39.66
CA ILE A 16 -21.48 -9.63 39.36
C ILE A 16 -21.58 -9.52 37.84
N GLY A 17 -22.69 -10.05 37.33
CA GLY A 17 -23.48 -9.49 36.23
C GLY A 17 -22.76 -9.24 34.91
N GLY A 18 -23.05 -10.10 33.93
CA GLY A 18 -22.94 -9.72 32.53
C GLY A 18 -23.65 -8.38 32.30
N ARG A 19 -22.91 -7.39 31.84
CA ARG A 19 -23.49 -6.27 31.13
C ARG A 19 -23.63 -6.73 29.69
N GLU A 20 -24.87 -7.00 29.31
CA GLU A 20 -25.30 -6.94 27.92
C GLU A 20 -24.67 -5.70 27.28
N ALA A 21 -24.05 -5.90 26.13
CA ALA A 21 -23.72 -4.82 25.23
C ALA A 21 -25.05 -4.14 24.88
N VAL A 22 -25.37 -3.07 25.60
CA VAL A 22 -26.39 -2.12 25.16
C VAL A 22 -25.76 -1.44 23.95
N GLY A 23 -26.08 -1.97 22.78
CA GLY A 23 -26.03 -1.23 21.54
C GLY A 23 -26.90 0.00 21.72
N THR A 24 -26.28 1.10 22.15
CA THR A 24 -26.87 2.41 21.95
C THR A 24 -26.79 2.64 20.45
N ALA A 25 -27.93 2.49 19.78
CA ALA A 25 -28.14 3.06 18.46
C ALA A 25 -27.59 4.50 18.47
N PRO A 26 -26.88 4.94 17.42
CA PRO A 26 -26.46 6.33 17.35
C PRO A 26 -27.72 7.18 17.47
N GLY A 27 -27.68 8.14 18.40
CA GLY A 27 -28.75 9.12 18.51
C GLY A 27 -28.95 9.75 17.15
N ASN A 28 -30.21 9.92 16.74
CA ASN A 28 -30.60 10.79 15.64
C ASN A 28 -30.14 12.22 15.97
N ASP A 29 -28.86 12.52 15.74
CA ASP A 29 -28.43 13.87 15.52
C ASP A 29 -28.79 14.18 14.07
N THR A 30 -30.02 14.67 13.87
CA THR A 30 -30.48 15.15 12.57
C THR A 30 -29.79 16.48 12.25
N ARG A 31 -28.46 16.46 12.16
CA ARG A 31 -27.71 17.54 11.55
C ARG A 31 -28.06 17.51 10.07
N GLN A 32 -28.57 18.62 9.57
CA GLN A 32 -28.88 18.75 8.15
C GLN A 32 -27.56 18.74 7.39
N ALA A 33 -27.41 17.85 6.41
CA ALA A 33 -26.22 17.77 5.56
C ALA A 33 -25.92 19.13 4.92
N ILE A 34 -24.64 19.44 4.78
CA ILE A 34 -24.17 20.73 4.29
C ILE A 34 -24.37 20.78 2.76
N PRO A 35 -25.21 21.69 2.23
CA PRO A 35 -25.42 21.81 0.79
C PRO A 35 -24.15 22.29 0.08
N TYR A 36 -23.86 21.74 -1.09
CA TYR A 36 -22.72 22.20 -1.88
C TYR A 36 -22.81 23.69 -2.23
N ALA A 37 -24.02 24.24 -2.41
CA ALA A 37 -24.23 25.66 -2.63
C ALA A 37 -23.62 26.56 -1.53
N ASP A 38 -23.53 26.08 -0.29
CA ASP A 38 -22.89 26.83 0.80
C ASP A 38 -21.36 26.80 0.70
N VAL A 39 -20.81 25.66 0.30
CA VAL A 39 -19.38 25.50 -0.04
C VAL A 39 -19.01 26.38 -1.24
N GLN A 40 -19.79 26.32 -2.32
CA GLN A 40 -19.58 27.15 -3.52
C GLN A 40 -19.57 28.64 -3.16
N ARG A 41 -20.43 29.10 -2.25
CA ARG A 41 -20.44 30.51 -1.81
C ARG A 41 -19.14 30.94 -1.15
N VAL A 42 -18.51 30.06 -0.37
CA VAL A 42 -17.20 30.31 0.24
C VAL A 42 -16.11 30.38 -0.84
N LEU A 43 -16.10 29.41 -1.76
CA LEU A 43 -15.14 29.36 -2.86
C LEU A 43 -15.28 30.57 -3.80
N ASP A 44 -16.51 30.97 -4.12
CA ASP A 44 -16.80 32.14 -4.97
C ASP A 44 -16.32 33.44 -4.35
N GLY A 45 -16.41 33.56 -3.03
CA GLY A 45 -16.00 34.76 -2.32
C GLY A 45 -14.48 34.96 -2.29
N LYS A 46 -13.69 33.86 -2.36
CA LYS A 46 -12.26 33.91 -1.98
C LYS A 46 -11.30 33.23 -2.94
N CYS A 47 -11.76 32.33 -3.80
CA CYS A 47 -10.90 31.44 -4.57
C CYS A 47 -11.16 31.51 -6.07
N THR A 48 -12.42 31.59 -6.51
CA THR A 48 -12.76 31.47 -7.94
C THR A 48 -12.22 32.60 -8.79
N SER A 49 -11.91 33.77 -8.22
CA SER A 49 -11.29 34.88 -8.98
C SER A 49 -9.99 34.50 -9.70
N CYS A 50 -9.28 33.48 -9.19
CA CYS A 50 -8.05 32.93 -9.79
C CYS A 50 -8.18 31.46 -10.22
N HIS A 51 -9.20 30.75 -9.73
CA HIS A 51 -9.39 29.31 -9.93
C HIS A 51 -10.67 29.02 -10.75
N THR A 52 -10.87 29.75 -11.85
CA THR A 52 -11.99 29.55 -12.77
C THR A 52 -11.55 29.78 -14.22
N GLY A 53 -12.28 29.19 -15.17
CA GLY A 53 -12.04 29.38 -16.60
C GLY A 53 -10.71 28.81 -17.09
N ALA A 54 -10.37 29.06 -18.36
CA ALA A 54 -9.23 28.41 -19.04
C ALA A 54 -7.85 28.74 -18.43
N ASP A 55 -7.74 29.86 -17.71
CA ASP A 55 -6.49 30.34 -17.10
C ASP A 55 -6.44 30.07 -15.58
N ALA A 56 -7.22 29.09 -15.10
CA ALA A 56 -7.27 28.72 -13.70
C ALA A 56 -5.88 28.37 -13.15
N ALA A 57 -5.52 28.98 -12.02
CA ALA A 57 -4.18 28.85 -11.46
C ALA A 57 -3.84 27.39 -11.15
N ARG A 58 -2.74 26.90 -11.74
CA ARG A 58 -2.23 25.52 -11.61
C ARG A 58 -3.24 24.44 -12.01
N GLY A 59 -4.15 24.76 -12.92
CA GLY A 59 -5.20 23.85 -13.40
C GLY A 59 -6.22 23.47 -12.32
N LEU A 60 -6.23 24.13 -11.15
CA LEU A 60 -7.25 23.91 -10.12
C LEU A 60 -8.45 24.79 -10.41
N HIS A 61 -9.60 24.15 -10.65
CA HIS A 61 -10.88 24.79 -10.91
C HIS A 61 -11.81 24.63 -9.70
N LEU A 62 -12.38 25.72 -9.21
CA LEU A 62 -13.19 25.80 -7.99
C LEU A 62 -14.59 26.38 -8.24
N ASP A 63 -15.01 26.42 -9.51
CA ASP A 63 -16.26 27.02 -10.00
C ASP A 63 -17.41 26.00 -10.17
N SER A 64 -17.17 24.73 -9.85
CA SER A 64 -18.20 23.69 -9.77
C SER A 64 -17.76 22.51 -8.90
N TRP A 65 -18.74 21.72 -8.47
CA TRP A 65 -18.49 20.51 -7.68
C TRP A 65 -17.63 19.51 -8.47
N GLN A 66 -17.99 19.27 -9.73
CA GLN A 66 -17.26 18.34 -10.61
C GLN A 66 -15.80 18.77 -10.78
N ALA A 67 -15.55 20.06 -10.96
CA ALA A 67 -14.21 20.59 -11.13
C ALA A 67 -13.38 20.49 -9.83
N LEU A 68 -13.98 20.82 -8.68
CA LEU A 68 -13.34 20.68 -7.37
C LEU A 68 -12.92 19.22 -7.09
N ILE A 69 -13.83 18.27 -7.37
CA ILE A 69 -13.58 16.84 -7.17
C ILE A 69 -12.53 16.30 -8.16
N ALA A 70 -12.51 16.79 -9.41
CA ALA A 70 -11.48 16.42 -10.38
C ALA A 70 -10.07 16.88 -9.95
N GLY A 71 -9.97 17.87 -9.07
CA GLY A 71 -8.70 18.35 -8.53
C GLY A 71 -7.95 19.25 -9.52
N SER A 72 -6.63 19.08 -9.58
CA SER A 72 -5.72 19.92 -10.35
C SER A 72 -4.67 19.09 -11.10
N ASP A 73 -3.81 19.77 -11.87
CA ASP A 73 -2.59 19.18 -12.44
C ASP A 73 -1.68 18.55 -11.37
N HIS A 74 -1.89 18.92 -10.11
CA HIS A 74 -1.15 18.49 -8.93
C HIS A 74 -1.98 17.61 -8.00
N GLY A 75 -2.99 16.90 -8.50
CA GLY A 75 -3.73 15.88 -7.76
C GLY A 75 -5.03 16.38 -7.14
N GLU A 76 -5.59 15.56 -6.27
CA GLU A 76 -6.85 15.78 -5.57
C GLU A 76 -6.83 17.01 -4.66
N ALA A 77 -7.89 17.82 -4.72
CA ALA A 77 -8.12 18.90 -3.77
C ALA A 77 -8.91 18.42 -2.54
N VAL A 78 -9.70 17.37 -2.71
CA VAL A 78 -10.63 16.82 -1.73
C VAL A 78 -10.48 15.31 -1.71
N ILE A 79 -10.26 14.75 -0.53
CA ILE A 79 -10.38 13.33 -0.22
C ILE A 79 -11.67 13.19 0.58
N PRO A 80 -12.76 12.69 -0.02
CA PRO A 80 -14.03 12.58 0.69
C PRO A 80 -13.91 11.69 1.94
N PHE A 81 -14.59 12.09 3.01
CA PHE A 81 -14.49 11.54 4.37
C PHE A 81 -13.16 11.77 5.09
N ASP A 82 -12.25 12.56 4.52
CA ASP A 82 -10.99 12.92 5.18
C ASP A 82 -10.65 14.40 4.93
N ALA A 83 -11.28 15.29 5.69
CA ALA A 83 -10.98 16.71 5.63
C ALA A 83 -9.52 17.01 6.03
N VAL A 84 -8.96 16.30 7.01
CA VAL A 84 -7.65 16.64 7.58
C VAL A 84 -6.48 16.36 6.63
N ARG A 85 -6.64 15.41 5.70
CA ARG A 85 -5.70 15.10 4.60
C ARG A 85 -6.14 15.66 3.24
N SER A 86 -7.30 16.32 3.16
CA SER A 86 -7.70 17.02 1.94
C SER A 86 -6.85 18.26 1.73
N LEU A 87 -6.19 18.34 0.58
CA LEU A 87 -5.30 19.45 0.22
C LEU A 87 -5.97 20.84 0.37
N LEU A 88 -7.27 20.95 0.04
CA LEU A 88 -8.03 22.20 0.22
C LEU A 88 -8.01 22.68 1.68
N VAL A 89 -8.16 21.77 2.64
CA VAL A 89 -8.14 22.10 4.08
C VAL A 89 -6.70 22.32 4.54
N GLU A 90 -5.75 21.51 4.10
CA GLU A 90 -4.34 21.67 4.48
C GLU A 90 -3.75 23.01 4.02
N LEU A 91 -4.02 23.42 2.78
CA LEU A 91 -3.57 24.71 2.26
C LEU A 91 -4.19 25.90 2.99
N THR A 92 -5.38 25.73 3.56
CA THR A 92 -6.08 26.81 4.26
C THR A 92 -5.74 26.88 5.75
N THR A 93 -5.17 25.81 6.31
CA THR A 93 -4.91 25.69 7.77
C THR A 93 -3.44 25.51 8.14
N LYS A 94 -2.66 24.75 7.38
CA LYS A 94 -1.30 24.32 7.74
C LYS A 94 -0.20 25.10 7.02
N LEU A 95 -0.56 25.86 6.00
CA LEU A 95 0.40 26.43 5.07
C LEU A 95 1.32 27.46 5.75
N VAL A 96 2.54 27.03 6.06
CA VAL A 96 3.56 27.86 6.70
C VAL A 96 4.19 28.79 5.65
N GLY A 97 3.77 30.05 5.66
CA GLY A 97 4.34 31.08 4.77
C GLY A 97 3.89 31.03 3.31
N GLY A 98 2.80 30.34 2.98
CA GLY A 98 2.41 30.07 1.58
C GLY A 98 1.68 31.18 0.81
N PRO A 99 1.17 30.84 -0.39
CA PRO A 99 1.22 31.63 -1.61
C PRO A 99 -0.07 32.40 -1.80
N HIS A 100 -0.56 33.11 -0.79
CA HIS A 100 -1.31 34.32 -1.18
C HIS A 100 -0.23 35.28 -1.66
N PRO A 101 -0.13 35.58 -2.98
CA PRO A 101 0.65 36.74 -3.38
C PRO A 101 0.18 37.89 -2.50
N ALA A 102 1.08 38.73 -2.01
CA ALA A 102 0.69 39.97 -1.31
C ALA A 102 -0.27 40.85 -2.16
N GLU A 103 -0.44 40.49 -3.44
CA GLU A 103 -1.27 41.05 -4.49
C GLU A 103 -2.75 40.61 -4.42
N VAL A 104 -3.09 39.50 -3.74
CA VAL A 104 -4.49 39.07 -3.54
C VAL A 104 -4.94 39.56 -2.17
N GLY A 105 -5.78 40.59 -2.18
CA GLY A 105 -6.15 41.36 -0.98
C GLY A 105 -6.77 40.53 0.15
N GLY A 106 -5.94 40.11 1.10
CA GLY A 106 -6.16 40.12 2.56
C GLY A 106 -7.24 39.24 3.19
N GLU A 107 -8.30 38.82 2.50
CA GLU A 107 -9.39 38.07 3.12
C GLU A 107 -9.10 36.57 3.16
N ARG A 108 -8.62 36.12 4.31
CA ARG A 108 -8.44 34.70 4.61
C ARG A 108 -9.78 34.04 4.92
N LEU A 109 -9.84 32.72 4.82
CA LEU A 109 -10.94 31.96 5.41
C LEU A 109 -10.99 32.20 6.92
N THR A 110 -12.20 32.36 7.43
CA THR A 110 -12.50 32.39 8.86
C THR A 110 -12.52 30.96 9.40
N GLU A 111 -12.39 30.80 10.72
CA GLU A 111 -12.50 29.48 11.37
C GLU A 111 -13.83 28.79 11.04
N ALA A 112 -14.92 29.56 10.94
CA ALA A 112 -16.25 29.02 10.60
C ALA A 112 -16.34 28.52 9.15
N GLU A 113 -15.68 29.20 8.20
CA GLU A 113 -15.64 28.74 6.80
C GLU A 113 -14.74 27.52 6.64
N VAL A 114 -13.60 27.46 7.34
CA VAL A 114 -12.76 26.26 7.37
C VAL A 114 -13.54 25.09 7.97
N ALA A 115 -14.28 25.31 9.07
CA ALA A 115 -15.12 24.29 9.67
C ALA A 115 -16.22 23.82 8.71
N LEU A 116 -16.90 24.74 8.00
CA LEU A 116 -17.90 24.40 6.99
C LEU A 116 -17.32 23.49 5.89
N LEU A 117 -16.15 23.86 5.34
CA LEU A 117 -15.48 23.06 4.32
C LEU A 117 -15.07 21.69 4.85
N SER A 118 -14.53 21.65 6.07
CA SER A 118 -14.07 20.40 6.69
C SER A 118 -15.25 19.47 6.97
N GLU A 119 -16.31 19.97 7.61
CA GLU A 119 -17.52 19.18 7.89
C GLU A 119 -18.17 18.67 6.61
N TRP A 120 -18.22 19.47 5.53
CA TRP A 120 -18.75 19.02 4.25
C TRP A 120 -17.91 17.90 3.62
N ILE A 121 -16.58 17.97 3.73
CA ILE A 121 -15.69 16.90 3.25
C ILE A 121 -15.86 15.63 4.10
N ASP A 122 -15.95 15.77 5.43
CA ASP A 122 -16.15 14.65 6.36
C ASP A 122 -17.53 13.99 6.18
N GLU A 123 -18.52 14.71 5.65
CA GLU A 123 -19.81 14.16 5.17
C GLU A 123 -19.70 13.41 3.83
N GLY A 124 -18.49 13.31 3.26
CA GLY A 124 -18.21 12.64 1.99
C GLY A 124 -18.26 13.57 0.79
N ALA A 125 -18.13 14.88 0.99
CA ALA A 125 -18.15 15.89 -0.06
C ALA A 125 -19.36 15.78 -1.01
N PRO A 126 -20.60 15.64 -0.50
CA PRO A 126 -21.78 15.40 -1.32
C PRO A 126 -22.01 16.52 -2.33
N SER A 127 -22.47 16.15 -3.52
CA SER A 127 -23.01 17.09 -4.51
C SER A 127 -24.31 17.73 -4.03
N GLU A 128 -24.80 18.73 -4.75
CA GLU A 128 -26.09 19.38 -4.42
C GLU A 128 -27.27 18.39 -4.35
N THR A 129 -27.21 17.28 -5.09
CA THR A 129 -28.24 16.23 -5.06
C THR A 129 -27.92 15.08 -4.09
N GLY A 130 -26.87 15.22 -3.26
CA GLY A 130 -26.44 14.21 -2.29
C GLY A 130 -25.58 13.08 -2.86
N GLY A 131 -25.06 13.22 -4.09
CA GLY A 131 -24.17 12.22 -4.68
C GLY A 131 -22.77 12.30 -4.07
N ILE A 132 -22.24 11.17 -3.62
CA ILE A 132 -20.87 11.07 -3.08
C ILE A 132 -19.90 10.75 -4.23
N PRO A 133 -18.79 11.50 -4.38
CA PRO A 133 -17.84 11.24 -5.44
C PRO A 133 -17.10 9.92 -5.19
N TYR A 134 -16.84 9.21 -6.29
CA TYR A 134 -16.17 7.90 -6.32
C TYR A 134 -16.89 6.76 -5.58
N ALA A 135 -18.18 6.91 -5.25
CA ALA A 135 -18.95 5.88 -4.56
C ALA A 135 -19.09 4.57 -5.36
N ASP A 136 -18.95 4.65 -6.69
CA ASP A 136 -19.04 3.53 -7.63
C ASP A 136 -17.68 3.13 -8.23
N ALA A 137 -16.56 3.64 -7.70
CA ALA A 137 -15.22 3.33 -8.20
C ALA A 137 -14.96 1.81 -8.21
N GLN A 138 -14.45 1.33 -9.34
CA GLN A 138 -14.28 -0.11 -9.60
C GLN A 138 -12.85 -0.61 -9.51
N HIS A 139 -11.90 0.24 -9.89
CA HIS A 139 -10.51 -0.15 -10.10
C HIS A 139 -9.65 0.50 -9.01
N LEU A 140 -9.65 -0.12 -7.84
CA LEU A 140 -9.00 0.41 -6.64
C LEU A 140 -7.60 -0.18 -6.45
N LEU A 141 -6.65 0.71 -6.19
CA LEU A 141 -5.32 0.38 -5.71
C LEU A 141 -5.21 0.82 -4.25
N TYR A 142 -4.80 -0.09 -3.39
CA TYR A 142 -4.55 0.18 -1.99
C TYR A 142 -3.05 0.32 -1.75
N ALA A 143 -2.65 1.33 -0.99
CA ALA A 143 -1.25 1.60 -0.65
C ALA A 143 -1.05 1.73 0.86
N ALA A 144 -0.20 0.88 1.43
CA ALA A 144 0.14 0.92 2.84
C ALA A 144 1.19 2.00 3.13
N ASN A 145 0.89 2.92 4.05
CA ASN A 145 1.79 3.98 4.47
C ASN A 145 2.46 3.56 5.79
N GLN A 146 3.66 2.99 5.76
CA GLN A 146 4.19 2.20 6.88
C GLN A 146 4.54 3.00 8.13
N SER A 147 4.95 4.26 8.00
CA SER A 147 5.37 5.04 9.19
C SER A 147 4.21 5.73 9.89
N VAL A 148 3.03 5.71 9.30
CA VAL A 148 1.78 6.16 9.90
C VAL A 148 0.77 5.02 9.91
N ALA A 149 -0.32 5.13 10.66
CA ALA A 149 -1.32 4.07 10.73
C ALA A 149 -2.42 4.27 9.67
N VAL A 150 -2.03 4.46 8.40
CA VAL A 150 -2.96 4.80 7.30
C VAL A 150 -2.76 3.91 6.08
N VAL A 151 -3.86 3.56 5.41
CA VAL A 151 -3.85 3.01 4.04
C VAL A 151 -4.50 4.03 3.11
N SER A 152 -3.82 4.38 2.01
CA SER A 152 -4.37 5.24 0.96
C SER A 152 -5.11 4.38 -0.07
N VAL A 153 -6.30 4.79 -0.49
CA VAL A 153 -7.09 4.14 -1.52
C VAL A 153 -7.10 5.04 -2.76
N ILE A 154 -6.59 4.50 -3.85
CA ILE A 154 -6.37 5.21 -5.12
C ILE A 154 -7.35 4.65 -6.14
N ASP A 155 -8.08 5.52 -6.82
CA ASP A 155 -8.83 5.14 -8.01
C ASP A 155 -7.87 5.12 -9.20
N MET A 156 -7.75 3.98 -9.88
CA MET A 156 -6.80 3.80 -10.99
C MET A 156 -7.26 4.46 -12.30
N GLU A 157 -8.55 4.77 -12.44
CA GLU A 157 -9.05 5.49 -13.63
C GLU A 157 -8.62 6.96 -13.61
N THR A 158 -8.73 7.61 -12.46
CA THR A 158 -8.30 9.01 -12.27
C THR A 158 -6.85 9.12 -11.75
N ASN A 159 -6.30 8.03 -11.20
CA ASN A 159 -5.03 7.98 -10.49
C ASN A 159 -4.96 9.01 -9.35
N GLN A 160 -6.03 9.11 -8.55
CA GLN A 160 -6.15 10.04 -7.42
C GLN A 160 -6.35 9.28 -6.12
N VAL A 161 -5.85 9.82 -5.00
CA VAL A 161 -6.24 9.31 -3.68
C VAL A 161 -7.69 9.73 -3.44
N ILE A 162 -8.58 8.75 -3.36
CA ILE A 162 -10.02 9.01 -3.21
C ILE A 162 -10.52 8.69 -1.80
N ARG A 163 -9.82 7.87 -1.03
CA ARG A 163 -10.12 7.59 0.38
C ARG A 163 -8.84 7.31 1.15
N THR A 164 -8.92 7.40 2.46
CA THR A 164 -7.93 6.93 3.41
C THR A 164 -8.62 6.02 4.41
N VAL A 165 -7.88 5.05 4.94
CA VAL A 165 -8.32 4.21 6.04
C VAL A 165 -7.39 4.50 7.21
N ASP A 166 -7.88 5.30 8.17
CA ASP A 166 -7.14 5.63 9.38
C ASP A 166 -7.33 4.53 10.42
N LEU A 167 -6.29 3.73 10.62
CA LEU A 167 -6.34 2.60 11.56
C LEU A 167 -6.41 3.10 13.01
N GLN A 168 -6.06 4.34 13.33
CA GLN A 168 -6.20 4.87 14.69
C GLN A 168 -7.66 5.05 15.08
N GLU A 169 -8.53 5.40 14.13
CA GLU A 169 -9.98 5.46 14.35
C GLU A 169 -10.57 4.07 14.67
N LEU A 170 -9.90 3.02 14.19
CA LEU A 170 -10.22 1.62 14.47
C LEU A 170 -9.53 1.09 15.75
N GLY A 171 -8.83 1.96 16.50
CA GLY A 171 -8.21 1.65 17.78
C GLY A 171 -6.79 1.08 17.72
N PHE A 172 -6.13 1.16 16.56
CA PHE A 172 -4.73 0.75 16.41
C PHE A 172 -3.77 1.88 16.80
N PRO A 173 -2.55 1.57 17.26
CA PRO A 173 -1.58 2.61 17.61
C PRO A 173 -1.05 3.32 16.35
N GLU A 174 -0.62 4.57 16.49
CA GLU A 174 0.01 5.37 15.43
C GLU A 174 1.15 4.64 14.70
N ASN A 175 1.90 3.80 15.43
CA ASN A 175 2.99 3.01 14.91
C ASN A 175 2.58 1.58 14.51
N ALA A 176 1.30 1.31 14.17
CA ALA A 176 0.82 -0.02 13.78
C ALA A 176 1.61 -0.65 12.63
N SER A 177 2.17 0.19 11.75
CA SER A 177 3.02 -0.17 10.61
C SER A 177 2.33 -1.08 9.59
N PRO A 178 1.29 -0.59 8.89
CA PRO A 178 0.74 -1.29 7.73
C PRO A 178 1.85 -1.52 6.69
N HIS A 179 1.89 -2.69 6.06
CA HIS A 179 3.05 -3.09 5.27
C HIS A 179 2.76 -3.73 3.92
N HIS A 180 1.98 -4.80 3.86
CA HIS A 180 1.66 -5.47 2.61
C HIS A 180 0.16 -5.59 2.45
N ILE A 181 -0.31 -5.49 1.22
CA ILE A 181 -1.72 -5.55 0.88
C ILE A 181 -1.98 -6.67 -0.11
N ALA A 182 -3.03 -7.44 0.14
CA ALA A 182 -3.56 -8.40 -0.81
C ALA A 182 -5.04 -8.11 -1.03
N VAL A 183 -5.56 -8.31 -2.24
CA VAL A 183 -6.94 -7.97 -2.61
C VAL A 183 -7.57 -9.17 -3.30
N GLU A 184 -8.80 -9.51 -2.93
CA GLU A 184 -9.54 -10.58 -3.60
C GLU A 184 -9.63 -10.32 -5.12
N PRO A 185 -9.59 -11.36 -5.98
CA PRO A 185 -9.68 -11.18 -7.43
C PRO A 185 -10.94 -10.43 -7.91
N ASP A 186 -12.04 -10.54 -7.15
CA ASP A 186 -13.30 -9.84 -7.40
C ASP A 186 -13.39 -8.43 -6.78
N GLY A 187 -12.37 -8.03 -6.01
CA GLY A 187 -12.32 -6.77 -5.28
C GLY A 187 -13.33 -6.67 -4.14
N SER A 188 -13.90 -7.78 -3.67
CA SER A 188 -14.89 -7.79 -2.58
C SER A 188 -14.28 -7.49 -1.21
N HIS A 189 -13.03 -7.90 -1.01
CA HIS A 189 -12.29 -7.70 0.23
C HIS A 189 -10.81 -7.43 -0.05
N TRP A 190 -10.15 -6.83 0.94
CA TRP A 190 -8.71 -6.65 0.94
C TRP A 190 -8.14 -6.89 2.34
N TYR A 191 -6.85 -7.17 2.38
CA TYR A 191 -6.12 -7.58 3.57
C TYR A 191 -4.90 -6.69 3.75
N VAL A 192 -4.55 -6.41 5.00
CA VAL A 192 -3.31 -5.68 5.31
C VAL A 192 -2.58 -6.29 6.49
N SER A 193 -1.26 -6.43 6.35
CA SER A 193 -0.37 -6.82 7.44
C SER A 193 0.07 -5.60 8.24
N LEU A 194 -0.01 -5.68 9.57
CA LEU A 194 0.46 -4.67 10.51
C LEU A 194 1.67 -5.18 11.28
N ILE A 195 2.88 -4.76 10.89
CA ILE A 195 4.13 -5.30 11.42
C ILE A 195 4.24 -5.13 12.93
N THR A 196 3.94 -3.93 13.44
CA THR A 196 4.17 -3.59 14.85
C THR A 196 2.97 -3.93 15.73
N ALA A 197 1.77 -3.87 15.16
CA ALA A 197 0.57 -4.33 15.86
C ALA A 197 0.51 -5.88 15.99
N ASN A 198 1.30 -6.63 15.21
CA ASN A 198 1.26 -8.10 15.15
C ASN A 198 -0.12 -8.62 14.70
N GLN A 199 -0.72 -7.98 13.70
CA GLN A 199 -2.06 -8.33 13.26
C GLN A 199 -2.18 -8.32 11.73
N ILE A 200 -3.05 -9.19 11.22
CA ILE A 200 -3.50 -9.18 9.83
C ILE A 200 -4.97 -8.83 9.84
N LEU A 201 -5.36 -7.84 9.06
CA LEU A 201 -6.73 -7.33 9.00
C LEU A 201 -7.38 -7.72 7.68
N LYS A 202 -8.69 -7.93 7.72
CA LYS A 202 -9.55 -8.10 6.54
C LYS A 202 -10.58 -6.98 6.53
N PHE A 203 -10.70 -6.31 5.39
CA PHE A 203 -11.67 -5.26 5.14
C PHE A 203 -12.60 -5.66 4.00
N ASP A 204 -13.83 -5.16 4.01
CA ASP A 204 -14.69 -5.19 2.84
C ASP A 204 -14.30 -4.09 1.85
N ARG A 205 -14.96 -4.11 0.70
CA ARG A 205 -14.76 -3.12 -0.37
C ARG A 205 -15.07 -1.68 0.04
N ASP A 206 -15.99 -1.49 0.98
CA ASP A 206 -16.36 -0.18 1.51
C ASP A 206 -15.39 0.29 2.61
N ASN A 207 -14.31 -0.48 2.84
CA ASN A 207 -13.26 -0.24 3.82
C ASN A 207 -13.71 -0.39 5.28
N ASN A 208 -14.78 -1.15 5.53
CA ASN A 208 -15.14 -1.54 6.88
C ASN A 208 -14.27 -2.72 7.33
N LEU A 209 -13.74 -2.65 8.56
CA LEU A 209 -13.01 -3.77 9.16
C LEU A 209 -13.99 -4.94 9.40
N VAL A 210 -13.75 -6.05 8.72
CA VAL A 210 -14.56 -7.27 8.83
C VAL A 210 -14.04 -8.16 9.94
N GLU A 211 -12.74 -8.46 9.92
CA GLU A 211 -12.12 -9.41 10.85
C GLU A 211 -10.60 -9.21 10.97
N ARG A 212 -9.98 -9.84 11.98
CA ARG A 212 -8.54 -9.72 12.25
C ARG A 212 -7.97 -10.99 12.89
N ASN A 213 -6.68 -11.23 12.63
CA ASN A 213 -5.88 -12.28 13.26
C ASN A 213 -4.69 -11.70 14.00
N ASP A 214 -4.35 -12.29 15.15
CA ASP A 214 -3.05 -12.08 15.78
C ASP A 214 -2.00 -12.93 15.07
N PHE A 215 -0.95 -12.29 14.57
CA PHE A 215 0.16 -12.96 13.89
C PHE A 215 1.45 -12.21 14.15
N VAL A 216 2.48 -12.88 14.67
CA VAL A 216 3.72 -12.21 15.07
C VAL A 216 4.44 -11.59 13.86
N ARG A 217 4.63 -10.26 13.88
CA ARG A 217 5.39 -9.49 12.87
C ARG A 217 5.04 -9.89 11.42
N PRO A 218 3.78 -9.75 10.98
CA PRO A 218 3.36 -10.15 9.64
C PRO A 218 4.13 -9.34 8.59
N GLY A 219 4.48 -10.00 7.49
CA GLY A 219 5.25 -9.43 6.38
C GLY A 219 4.42 -9.36 5.11
N LEU A 220 4.85 -10.10 4.09
CA LEU A 220 4.14 -10.22 2.82
C LEU A 220 2.87 -11.08 2.98
N LEU A 221 1.88 -10.80 2.15
CA LEU A 221 0.62 -11.54 2.06
C LEU A 221 0.50 -12.05 0.62
N ALA A 222 0.09 -13.30 0.43
CA ALA A 222 -0.09 -13.88 -0.90
C ALA A 222 -1.36 -14.73 -0.93
N LEU A 223 -2.29 -14.37 -1.80
CA LEU A 223 -3.54 -15.10 -2.01
C LEU A 223 -3.27 -16.33 -2.87
N ASP A 224 -3.96 -17.42 -2.56
CA ASP A 224 -4.22 -18.47 -3.53
C ASP A 224 -5.37 -17.99 -4.45
N PRO A 225 -5.11 -17.73 -5.74
CA PRO A 225 -6.14 -17.23 -6.65
C PRO A 225 -7.23 -18.27 -6.93
N ASP A 226 -6.93 -19.56 -6.77
CA ASP A 226 -7.83 -20.68 -7.11
C ASP A 226 -8.37 -21.41 -5.88
N GLY A 227 -7.68 -21.30 -4.74
CA GLY A 227 -8.04 -21.94 -3.46
C GLY A 227 -8.79 -21.05 -2.48
N GLU A 228 -8.93 -21.45 -1.22
CA GLU A 228 -9.57 -20.65 -0.15
C GLU A 228 -8.56 -19.94 0.77
N ASN A 229 -7.26 -20.07 0.52
CA ASN A 229 -6.23 -19.67 1.45
C ASN A 229 -5.58 -18.33 1.11
N LEU A 230 -5.27 -17.57 2.15
CA LEU A 230 -4.33 -16.47 2.17
C LEU A 230 -3.10 -16.91 2.97
N TYR A 231 -1.91 -16.73 2.44
CA TYR A 231 -0.66 -17.03 3.13
C TYR A 231 -0.01 -15.76 3.65
N ALA A 232 0.60 -15.86 4.83
CA ALA A 232 1.28 -14.75 5.49
C ALA A 232 2.73 -15.08 5.84
N GLY A 233 3.66 -14.29 5.30
CA GLY A 233 5.08 -14.34 5.62
C GLY A 233 5.42 -13.49 6.84
N ARG A 234 6.70 -13.46 7.22
CA ARG A 234 7.20 -12.64 8.33
C ARG A 234 7.89 -11.39 7.80
N SER A 235 7.82 -10.31 8.56
CA SER A 235 8.47 -9.03 8.20
C SER A 235 9.99 -9.14 8.25
N MET A 236 10.69 -8.39 7.37
CA MET A 236 12.15 -8.23 7.45
C MET A 236 12.60 -7.68 8.81
N ALA A 237 11.74 -6.87 9.46
CA ALA A 237 11.99 -6.26 10.77
C ALA A 237 11.87 -7.25 11.94
N ALA A 238 11.39 -8.46 11.71
CA ALA A 238 11.28 -9.47 12.76
C ALA A 238 12.66 -9.98 13.18
N VAL A 239 12.98 -9.81 14.47
CA VAL A 239 14.20 -10.33 15.08
C VAL A 239 13.87 -11.70 15.68
N SER A 240 14.37 -12.78 15.05
CA SER A 240 14.06 -14.18 15.41
C SER A 240 12.57 -14.55 15.30
N PRO A 241 11.93 -14.37 14.13
CA PRO A 241 10.54 -14.81 13.93
C PRO A 241 10.41 -16.34 14.04
N PRO A 242 9.20 -16.85 14.31
CA PRO A 242 8.89 -18.26 14.07
C PRO A 242 9.32 -18.68 12.66
N GLN A 243 9.86 -19.89 12.53
CA GLN A 243 10.20 -20.49 11.24
C GLN A 243 8.95 -21.11 10.60
N ALA A 244 7.91 -20.28 10.45
CA ALA A 244 6.59 -20.67 10.04
C ALA A 244 5.92 -19.55 9.23
N ILE A 245 5.04 -19.94 8.32
CA ILE A 245 4.10 -19.07 7.62
C ILE A 245 2.70 -19.25 8.19
N GLY A 246 1.87 -18.22 8.07
CA GLY A 246 0.44 -18.32 8.36
C GLY A 246 -0.32 -18.87 7.16
N VAL A 247 -1.27 -19.74 7.40
CA VAL A 247 -2.30 -20.20 6.46
C VAL A 247 -3.63 -19.72 7.00
N ILE A 248 -4.28 -18.82 6.27
CA ILE A 248 -5.50 -18.14 6.70
C ILE A 248 -6.61 -18.52 5.72
N ARG A 249 -7.68 -19.15 6.20
CA ARG A 249 -8.86 -19.36 5.38
C ARG A 249 -9.55 -18.02 5.14
N ARG A 250 -9.71 -17.62 3.88
CA ARG A 250 -10.23 -16.29 3.50
C ARG A 250 -11.67 -16.06 3.92
N SER A 251 -12.50 -17.10 3.95
CA SER A 251 -13.93 -16.99 4.23
C SER A 251 -14.25 -16.62 5.68
N ASP A 252 -13.49 -17.13 6.64
CA ASP A 252 -13.73 -16.97 8.09
C ASP A 252 -12.48 -16.53 8.89
N MET A 253 -11.39 -16.18 8.19
CA MET A 253 -10.11 -15.79 8.76
C MET A 253 -9.51 -16.80 9.75
N THR A 254 -9.92 -18.08 9.73
CA THR A 254 -9.28 -19.09 10.59
C THR A 254 -7.79 -19.20 10.23
N LEU A 255 -6.92 -19.02 11.23
CA LEU A 255 -5.46 -19.02 11.08
C LEU A 255 -4.83 -20.28 11.66
N GLU A 256 -3.95 -20.89 10.87
CA GLU A 256 -3.01 -21.93 11.28
C GLU A 256 -1.57 -21.50 10.94
N GLU A 257 -0.58 -22.05 11.65
CA GLU A 257 0.84 -21.83 11.32
C GLU A 257 1.48 -23.13 10.85
N VAL A 258 2.10 -23.08 9.67
CA VAL A 258 2.85 -24.20 9.09
C VAL A 258 4.34 -23.95 9.25
N GLY A 259 5.02 -24.89 9.91
CA GLY A 259 6.46 -24.87 10.07
C GLY A 259 7.17 -25.10 8.74
N ILE A 260 7.96 -24.13 8.29
CA ILE A 260 8.73 -24.19 7.05
C ILE A 260 10.22 -24.46 7.31
N PHE A 261 10.64 -24.52 8.58
CA PHE A 261 12.01 -24.86 9.01
C PHE A 261 13.12 -23.99 8.39
N LEU A 262 12.73 -22.79 7.96
CA LEU A 262 13.55 -21.80 7.28
C LEU A 262 13.82 -20.62 8.23
N PRO A 263 15.08 -20.23 8.50
CA PRO A 263 15.35 -19.07 9.36
C PRO A 263 15.02 -17.77 8.62
N ARG A 264 14.44 -16.79 9.34
CA ARG A 264 14.05 -15.47 8.79
C ARG A 264 13.31 -15.56 7.43
N PRO A 265 12.17 -16.27 7.38
CA PRO A 265 11.38 -16.35 6.14
C PRO A 265 10.79 -14.98 5.81
N HIS A 266 10.78 -14.60 4.53
CA HIS A 266 10.25 -13.31 4.13
C HIS A 266 9.56 -13.31 2.76
N ALA A 267 10.32 -13.57 1.69
CA ALA A 267 9.76 -13.65 0.34
C ALA A 267 8.61 -14.66 0.33
N LEU A 268 7.54 -14.37 -0.41
CA LEU A 268 6.34 -15.19 -0.42
C LEU A 268 5.67 -15.06 -1.78
N ALA A 269 5.30 -16.18 -2.39
CA ALA A 269 4.39 -16.23 -3.52
C ALA A 269 3.63 -17.57 -3.53
N VAL A 270 2.48 -17.58 -4.20
CA VAL A 270 1.65 -18.76 -4.40
C VAL A 270 1.56 -19.03 -5.90
N GLN A 271 1.65 -20.29 -6.30
CA GLN A 271 1.48 -20.71 -7.68
C GLN A 271 -0.01 -20.85 -8.02
N PRO A 272 -0.52 -20.14 -9.04
CA PRO A 272 -1.85 -20.40 -9.59
C PRO A 272 -1.99 -21.86 -10.06
N GLY A 273 -3.19 -22.41 -9.92
CA GLY A 273 -3.57 -23.76 -10.30
C GLY A 273 -3.21 -24.85 -9.27
N THR A 274 -2.08 -24.74 -8.58
CA THR A 274 -1.63 -25.75 -7.60
C THR A 274 -1.74 -25.29 -6.14
N GLY A 275 -1.76 -23.98 -5.89
CA GLY A 275 -1.71 -23.43 -4.54
C GLY A 275 -0.35 -23.61 -3.84
N THR A 276 0.67 -24.14 -4.52
CA THR A 276 2.02 -24.34 -3.97
C THR A 276 2.62 -23.01 -3.53
N VAL A 277 3.19 -22.98 -2.32
CA VAL A 277 3.72 -21.76 -1.71
C VAL A 277 5.24 -21.79 -1.69
N TYR A 278 5.87 -20.70 -2.14
CA TYR A 278 7.31 -20.53 -2.11
C TYR A 278 7.70 -19.44 -1.13
N THR A 279 8.68 -19.70 -0.29
CA THR A 279 9.23 -18.71 0.64
C THR A 279 10.72 -18.85 0.83
N ALA A 280 11.44 -17.74 0.96
CA ALA A 280 12.89 -17.75 1.02
C ALA A 280 13.44 -17.03 2.26
N SER A 281 14.67 -17.40 2.61
CA SER A 281 15.35 -16.87 3.79
C SER A 281 16.06 -15.55 3.49
N LEU A 282 15.94 -14.61 4.42
CA LEU A 282 16.78 -13.41 4.48
C LEU A 282 18.16 -13.67 5.12
N ALA A 283 18.45 -14.89 5.57
CA ALA A 283 19.63 -15.23 6.38
C ALA A 283 20.54 -16.27 5.71
N VAL A 284 19.96 -17.15 4.90
CA VAL A 284 20.67 -18.23 4.20
C VAL A 284 20.16 -18.34 2.77
N ASN A 285 20.93 -18.99 1.90
CA ASN A 285 20.58 -19.18 0.49
C ASN A 285 19.64 -20.38 0.35
N GLN A 286 18.44 -20.31 0.92
CA GLN A 286 17.46 -21.40 0.87
C GLN A 286 16.08 -20.91 0.48
N ILE A 287 15.36 -21.77 -0.25
CA ILE A 287 13.93 -21.66 -0.52
C ILE A 287 13.23 -22.84 0.16
N ALA A 288 12.12 -22.56 0.84
CA ALA A 288 11.15 -23.56 1.27
C ALA A 288 9.97 -23.57 0.32
N THR A 289 9.59 -24.77 -0.12
CA THR A 289 8.38 -25.03 -0.91
C THR A 289 7.39 -25.76 -0.02
N PHE A 290 6.22 -25.17 0.19
CA PHE A 290 5.12 -25.80 0.91
C PHE A 290 4.05 -26.25 -0.07
N PHE A 291 3.70 -27.54 0.00
CA PHE A 291 2.66 -28.20 -0.79
C PHE A 291 1.41 -28.37 0.08
N PRO A 292 0.36 -27.53 -0.07
CA PRO A 292 -0.78 -27.55 0.83
C PRO A 292 -1.57 -28.86 0.79
N GLU A 293 -1.69 -29.50 -0.38
CA GLU A 293 -2.43 -30.76 -0.53
C GLU A 293 -1.82 -31.91 0.28
N ASP A 294 -0.49 -31.95 0.37
CA ASP A 294 0.28 -33.00 1.05
C ASP A 294 0.71 -32.60 2.48
N GLU A 295 0.45 -31.35 2.88
CA GLU A 295 1.02 -30.71 4.08
C GLU A 295 2.54 -30.88 4.19
N ALA A 296 3.23 -30.93 3.04
CA ALA A 296 4.66 -31.23 2.95
C ALA A 296 5.48 -29.97 2.73
N VAL A 297 6.68 -29.93 3.32
CA VAL A 297 7.67 -28.86 3.10
C VAL A 297 8.97 -29.46 2.57
N GLU A 298 9.44 -28.91 1.46
CA GLU A 298 10.75 -29.19 0.89
C GLU A 298 11.67 -27.97 1.07
N LEU A 299 12.96 -28.23 1.26
CA LEU A 299 13.99 -27.20 1.41
C LEU A 299 15.06 -27.40 0.34
N ASP A 300 15.29 -26.36 -0.44
CA ASP A 300 16.30 -26.32 -1.49
C ASP A 300 17.39 -25.28 -1.18
N GLU A 301 18.64 -25.70 -1.34
CA GLU A 301 19.80 -24.81 -1.27
C GLU A 301 20.02 -24.13 -2.63
N LEU A 302 20.23 -22.82 -2.61
CA LEU A 302 20.61 -22.05 -3.78
C LEU A 302 22.13 -21.93 -3.84
N GLU A 303 22.70 -22.24 -5.01
CA GLU A 303 24.13 -22.11 -5.25
C GLU A 303 24.61 -20.66 -5.09
N GLY A 304 25.86 -20.49 -4.66
CA GLY A 304 26.55 -19.20 -4.58
C GLY A 304 27.39 -19.02 -3.33
N ASP A 305 28.58 -18.44 -3.50
CA ASP A 305 29.56 -18.25 -2.41
C ASP A 305 29.19 -17.14 -1.42
N ARG A 306 28.20 -16.30 -1.78
CA ARG A 306 27.73 -15.17 -1.00
C ARG A 306 26.24 -15.27 -0.77
N GLN A 307 25.79 -14.67 0.33
CA GLN A 307 24.37 -14.57 0.64
C GLN A 307 23.63 -13.75 -0.41
N HIS A 308 22.50 -14.26 -0.92
CA HIS A 308 21.65 -13.59 -1.89
C HIS A 308 20.67 -12.61 -1.26
N THR A 309 20.11 -12.97 -0.09
CA THR A 309 19.03 -12.24 0.60
C THR A 309 17.82 -12.05 -0.30
N MET A 310 16.98 -13.08 -0.38
CA MET A 310 15.80 -13.05 -1.24
C MET A 310 14.67 -12.23 -0.61
N VAL A 311 14.18 -11.20 -1.29
CA VAL A 311 13.23 -10.24 -0.72
C VAL A 311 11.81 -10.47 -1.22
N GLY A 312 11.62 -10.61 -2.53
CA GLY A 312 10.31 -10.78 -3.14
C GLY A 312 10.29 -11.91 -4.16
N PHE A 313 9.13 -12.57 -4.23
CA PHE A 313 8.79 -13.50 -5.29
C PHE A 313 7.59 -12.96 -6.07
N ALA A 314 7.55 -13.27 -7.36
CA ALA A 314 6.33 -13.17 -8.16
C ALA A 314 6.25 -14.41 -9.06
N VAL A 315 5.05 -14.96 -9.19
CA VAL A 315 4.73 -16.04 -10.12
C VAL A 315 3.95 -15.44 -11.29
N SER A 316 4.25 -15.86 -12.52
CA SER A 316 3.54 -15.41 -13.70
C SER A 316 2.07 -15.86 -13.67
N PRO A 317 1.16 -15.14 -14.35
CA PRO A 317 -0.28 -15.48 -14.34
C PRO A 317 -0.59 -16.89 -14.81
N ASP A 318 0.21 -17.44 -15.72
CA ASP A 318 0.08 -18.83 -16.21
C ASP A 318 0.65 -19.89 -15.25
N GLY A 319 1.19 -19.48 -14.10
CA GLY A 319 1.75 -20.36 -13.07
C GLY A 319 3.09 -21.00 -13.42
N ARG A 320 3.69 -20.66 -14.57
CA ARG A 320 4.89 -21.34 -15.06
C ARG A 320 6.20 -20.72 -14.56
N TRP A 321 6.32 -19.40 -14.61
CA TRP A 321 7.55 -18.70 -14.27
C TRP A 321 7.46 -18.15 -12.86
N MET A 322 8.50 -18.35 -12.06
CA MET A 322 8.71 -17.57 -10.85
C MET A 322 9.97 -16.74 -10.99
N ILE A 323 9.90 -15.49 -10.56
CA ILE A 323 11.09 -14.64 -10.40
C ILE A 323 11.33 -14.32 -8.93
N GLY A 324 12.60 -14.35 -8.52
CA GLY A 324 13.04 -14.03 -7.17
C GLY A 324 14.13 -12.96 -7.16
N THR A 325 13.90 -11.89 -6.40
CA THR A 325 14.85 -10.79 -6.27
C THR A 325 15.89 -11.06 -5.19
N THR A 326 17.15 -10.72 -5.47
CA THR A 326 18.27 -10.96 -4.54
C THR A 326 18.95 -9.65 -4.16
N GLU A 327 18.63 -9.13 -2.96
CA GLU A 327 19.01 -7.77 -2.55
C GLU A 327 20.52 -7.54 -2.57
N LEU A 328 21.30 -8.50 -2.07
CA LEU A 328 22.75 -8.33 -1.89
C LEU A 328 23.55 -8.57 -3.16
N THR A 329 23.03 -9.35 -4.11
CA THR A 329 23.73 -9.67 -5.36
C THR A 329 23.28 -8.83 -6.54
N GLY A 330 22.12 -8.15 -6.46
CA GLY A 330 21.63 -7.30 -7.55
C GLY A 330 21.22 -8.14 -8.76
N THR A 331 20.52 -9.25 -8.53
CA THR A 331 20.06 -10.14 -9.59
C THR A 331 18.59 -10.50 -9.42
N VAL A 332 17.98 -10.97 -10.51
CA VAL A 332 16.69 -11.66 -10.51
C VAL A 332 16.94 -13.09 -10.96
N PHE A 333 16.62 -14.05 -10.10
CA PHE A 333 16.60 -15.47 -10.46
C PHE A 333 15.29 -15.80 -11.17
N VAL A 334 15.37 -16.61 -12.21
CA VAL A 334 14.21 -17.10 -12.96
C VAL A 334 14.11 -18.61 -12.77
N PHE A 335 12.95 -19.08 -12.36
CA PHE A 335 12.63 -20.50 -12.14
C PHE A 335 11.53 -20.93 -13.11
N ASP A 336 11.67 -22.12 -13.70
CA ASP A 336 10.63 -22.78 -14.51
C ASP A 336 9.91 -23.79 -13.61
N LEU A 337 8.73 -23.44 -13.12
CA LEU A 337 7.94 -24.24 -12.16
C LEU A 337 7.35 -25.51 -12.77
N ASP A 338 7.43 -25.68 -14.10
CA ASP A 338 7.06 -26.93 -14.78
C ASP A 338 8.23 -27.93 -14.86
N ARG A 339 9.42 -27.54 -14.40
CA ARG A 339 10.65 -28.31 -14.57
C ARG A 339 11.31 -28.68 -13.25
N ALA A 340 11.25 -29.97 -12.91
CA ALA A 340 12.01 -30.50 -11.78
C ALA A 340 13.54 -30.50 -12.04
N PRO A 341 14.38 -30.23 -11.02
CA PRO A 341 14.00 -29.74 -9.68
C PRO A 341 13.52 -28.27 -9.71
N LEU A 342 12.44 -27.95 -8.99
CA LEU A 342 11.72 -26.67 -9.09
C LEU A 342 12.59 -25.45 -8.73
N MET A 343 13.43 -25.58 -7.70
CA MET A 343 14.15 -24.46 -7.10
C MET A 343 15.61 -24.33 -7.58
N THR A 344 15.89 -24.77 -8.81
CA THR A 344 17.15 -24.46 -9.50
C THR A 344 16.89 -23.35 -10.53
N PRO A 345 17.51 -22.16 -10.41
CA PRO A 345 17.32 -21.10 -11.40
C PRO A 345 17.72 -21.57 -12.80
N VAL A 346 16.84 -21.34 -13.78
CA VAL A 346 17.12 -21.60 -15.20
C VAL A 346 17.72 -20.37 -15.90
N ASP A 347 17.66 -19.22 -15.24
CA ASP A 347 18.30 -17.97 -15.67
C ASP A 347 18.64 -17.07 -14.49
N THR A 348 19.54 -16.12 -14.71
CA THR A 348 19.93 -15.09 -13.74
C THR A 348 20.15 -13.78 -14.46
N ILE A 349 19.30 -12.81 -14.19
CA ILE A 349 19.29 -11.51 -14.85
C ILE A 349 19.96 -10.49 -13.92
N ALA A 350 21.05 -9.87 -14.39
CA ALA A 350 21.67 -8.78 -13.67
C ALA A 350 20.77 -7.54 -13.71
N VAL A 351 20.59 -6.90 -12.55
CA VAL A 351 19.71 -5.75 -12.38
C VAL A 351 20.36 -4.70 -11.46
N ASN A 352 19.72 -3.54 -11.35
CA ASN A 352 20.18 -2.46 -10.49
C ASN A 352 20.07 -2.82 -8.99
N ALA A 353 20.66 -1.98 -8.13
CA ALA A 353 20.96 -2.33 -6.75
C ALA A 353 19.71 -2.49 -5.85
N ALA A 354 19.74 -3.56 -5.03
CA ALA A 354 18.69 -3.94 -4.09
C ALA A 354 17.29 -4.09 -4.73
N PRO A 355 17.11 -5.03 -5.68
CA PRO A 355 15.79 -5.33 -6.23
C PRO A 355 14.89 -5.91 -5.13
N TRP A 356 13.68 -5.38 -4.96
CA TRP A 356 12.75 -5.75 -3.88
C TRP A 356 11.51 -6.50 -4.36
N HIS A 357 10.33 -5.89 -4.47
CA HIS A 357 9.11 -6.62 -4.82
C HIS A 357 8.88 -6.58 -6.34
N PRO A 358 9.01 -7.73 -7.04
CA PRO A 358 8.69 -7.81 -8.45
C PRO A 358 7.18 -7.98 -8.67
N VAL A 359 6.69 -7.64 -9.87
CA VAL A 359 5.32 -7.93 -10.31
C VAL A 359 5.30 -8.23 -11.82
N PHE A 360 4.42 -9.14 -12.24
CA PHE A 360 4.18 -9.42 -13.66
C PHE A 360 3.01 -8.59 -14.20
N THR A 361 3.05 -8.28 -15.50
CA THR A 361 1.84 -7.86 -16.22
C THR A 361 0.85 -9.03 -16.35
N PRO A 362 -0.47 -8.77 -16.49
CA PRO A 362 -1.48 -9.83 -16.63
C PRO A 362 -1.26 -10.79 -17.81
N ASP A 363 -0.58 -10.33 -18.87
CA ASP A 363 -0.21 -11.16 -20.01
C ASP A 363 1.06 -12.00 -19.78
N GLY A 364 1.72 -11.86 -18.62
CA GLY A 364 2.95 -12.55 -18.24
C GLY A 364 4.21 -12.10 -19.00
N ARG A 365 4.09 -11.13 -19.92
CA ARG A 365 5.19 -10.75 -20.82
C ARG A 365 6.25 -9.91 -20.14
N TRP A 366 5.83 -8.99 -19.28
CA TRP A 366 6.72 -8.04 -18.62
C TRP A 366 6.76 -8.29 -17.12
N ALA A 367 7.95 -8.16 -16.54
CA ALA A 367 8.12 -8.05 -15.09
C ALA A 367 8.74 -6.70 -14.73
N TYR A 368 8.16 -6.03 -13.74
CA TYR A 368 8.64 -4.78 -13.18
C TYR A 368 9.29 -5.03 -11.83
N VAL A 369 10.48 -4.48 -11.60
CA VAL A 369 11.25 -4.68 -10.36
C VAL A 369 11.77 -3.36 -9.84
N GLY A 370 11.24 -2.92 -8.69
CA GLY A 370 11.74 -1.74 -7.99
C GLY A 370 13.10 -2.00 -7.35
N ASN A 371 14.05 -1.09 -7.57
CA ASN A 371 15.41 -1.16 -7.04
C ASN A 371 15.55 -0.21 -5.85
N ASN A 372 15.35 -0.75 -4.66
CA ASN A 372 15.23 0.03 -3.43
C ASN A 372 16.44 0.94 -3.18
N ARG A 373 17.66 0.51 -3.55
CA ARG A 373 18.87 1.30 -3.36
C ARG A 373 19.21 2.22 -4.52
N ASP A 374 18.89 1.79 -5.74
CA ASP A 374 19.25 2.53 -6.94
C ASP A 374 18.25 3.63 -7.31
N ASN A 375 17.05 3.64 -6.70
CA ASN A 375 15.96 4.57 -6.99
C ASN A 375 15.45 4.48 -8.43
N THR A 376 15.38 3.26 -8.97
CA THR A 376 14.96 2.98 -10.35
C THR A 376 14.01 1.78 -10.40
N VAL A 377 13.41 1.54 -11.55
CA VAL A 377 12.58 0.36 -11.81
C VAL A 377 13.11 -0.35 -13.05
N ASN A 378 13.41 -1.64 -12.93
CA ASN A 378 13.77 -2.46 -14.09
C ASN A 378 12.53 -3.00 -14.78
N VAL A 379 12.60 -3.08 -16.11
CA VAL A 379 11.63 -3.78 -16.94
C VAL A 379 12.32 -4.96 -17.59
N ILE A 380 11.80 -6.15 -17.32
CA ILE A 380 12.31 -7.42 -17.81
C ILE A 380 11.31 -8.00 -18.81
N ASP A 381 11.79 -8.31 -20.01
CA ASP A 381 11.05 -9.10 -20.99
C ASP A 381 11.19 -10.58 -20.60
N MET A 382 10.06 -11.22 -20.29
CA MET A 382 10.04 -12.61 -19.80
C MET A 382 9.99 -13.65 -20.91
N GLU A 383 9.70 -13.24 -22.16
CA GLU A 383 9.85 -14.12 -23.32
C GLU A 383 11.34 -14.36 -23.63
N THR A 384 12.14 -13.29 -23.57
CA THR A 384 13.59 -13.34 -23.81
C THR A 384 14.41 -13.52 -22.54
N ARG A 385 13.82 -13.26 -21.36
CA ARG A 385 14.46 -13.22 -20.03
C ARG A 385 15.62 -12.23 -19.99
N THR A 386 15.36 -11.01 -20.49
CA THR A 386 16.38 -9.95 -20.54
C THR A 386 15.88 -8.64 -19.92
N LEU A 387 16.80 -7.90 -19.30
CA LEU A 387 16.56 -6.52 -18.89
C LEU A 387 16.48 -5.63 -20.13
N THR A 388 15.32 -5.06 -20.41
CA THR A 388 15.10 -4.23 -21.61
C THR A 388 15.13 -2.73 -21.33
N LYS A 389 14.75 -2.32 -20.11
CA LYS A 389 14.71 -0.91 -19.72
C LYS A 389 15.01 -0.73 -18.23
N VAL A 390 15.65 0.38 -17.91
CA VAL A 390 15.77 0.92 -16.54
C VAL A 390 15.04 2.25 -16.53
N ILE A 391 13.93 2.31 -15.81
CA ILE A 391 13.12 3.51 -15.63
C ILE A 391 13.68 4.29 -14.45
N ASP A 392 13.89 5.58 -14.66
CA ASP A 392 14.40 6.53 -13.68
C ASP A 392 13.53 7.79 -13.72
N GLY A 393 13.39 8.46 -12.59
CA GLY A 393 12.59 9.68 -12.48
C GLY A 393 12.20 10.05 -11.06
N ILE A 394 11.43 11.13 -10.96
CA ILE A 394 10.94 11.65 -9.68
C ILE A 394 9.94 10.68 -9.03
N GLY A 395 9.90 10.62 -7.70
CA GLY A 395 8.98 9.75 -6.96
C GLY A 395 9.46 8.29 -6.80
N LEU A 396 10.66 7.96 -7.27
CA LEU A 396 11.27 6.63 -7.13
C LEU A 396 12.31 6.55 -6.01
N ALA A 397 12.30 7.43 -5.01
CA ALA A 397 13.21 7.31 -3.87
C ALA A 397 12.81 6.14 -2.96
N GLN A 398 13.65 5.10 -2.92
CA GLN A 398 13.42 3.85 -2.23
C GLN A 398 12.11 3.14 -2.64
N PRO A 399 12.01 2.66 -3.89
CA PRO A 399 10.86 1.88 -4.32
C PRO A 399 10.74 0.62 -3.46
N HIS A 400 9.51 0.18 -3.24
CA HIS A 400 9.17 -0.85 -2.27
C HIS A 400 8.20 -1.88 -2.85
N GLY A 401 6.90 -1.59 -2.86
CA GLY A 401 5.85 -2.45 -3.39
C GLY A 401 5.47 -2.09 -4.82
N ALA A 402 4.99 -3.09 -5.55
CA ALA A 402 4.58 -2.98 -6.94
C ALA A 402 3.22 -3.64 -7.15
N ALA A 403 2.43 -3.09 -8.08
CA ALA A 403 1.16 -3.65 -8.55
C ALA A 403 0.97 -3.31 -10.03
N VAL A 404 0.09 -4.03 -10.72
CA VAL A 404 -0.28 -3.74 -12.13
C VAL A 404 -1.80 -3.67 -12.24
N SER A 405 -2.31 -2.73 -13.02
CA SER A 405 -3.75 -2.61 -13.27
C SER A 405 -4.30 -3.89 -13.93
N PRO A 406 -5.57 -4.26 -13.67
CA PRO A 406 -6.21 -5.45 -14.26
C PRO A 406 -6.12 -5.53 -15.78
N ASP A 407 -6.21 -4.38 -16.44
CA ASP A 407 -6.13 -4.25 -17.90
C ASP A 407 -4.69 -4.23 -18.44
N GLY A 408 -3.70 -4.30 -17.54
CA GLY A 408 -2.28 -4.29 -17.86
C GLY A 408 -1.73 -2.96 -18.36
N ARG A 409 -2.51 -1.87 -18.39
CA ARG A 409 -2.08 -0.57 -18.91
C ARG A 409 -1.06 0.14 -18.03
N PHE A 410 -1.14 -0.04 -16.71
CA PHE A 410 -0.29 0.69 -15.77
C PHE A 410 0.38 -0.24 -14.76
N ALA A 411 1.68 -0.03 -14.55
CA ALA A 411 2.39 -0.53 -13.39
C ALA A 411 2.52 0.59 -12.34
N TYR A 412 2.30 0.24 -11.08
CA TYR A 412 2.34 1.14 -9.95
C TYR A 412 3.50 0.76 -9.04
N ILE A 413 4.32 1.74 -8.65
CA ILE A 413 5.47 1.53 -7.77
C ILE A 413 5.38 2.49 -6.60
N SER A 414 5.24 1.93 -5.40
CA SER A 414 5.27 2.72 -4.17
C SER A 414 6.71 2.94 -3.71
N SER A 415 6.96 4.08 -3.10
CA SER A 415 8.27 4.51 -2.65
C SER A 415 8.19 5.13 -1.27
N ARG A 416 9.20 4.85 -0.44
CA ARG A 416 9.28 5.36 0.94
C ARG A 416 9.63 6.84 1.00
N ASN A 417 10.28 7.33 -0.05
CA ASN A 417 10.77 8.68 -0.20
C ASN A 417 11.77 9.12 0.89
N LEU A 418 12.75 8.26 1.22
CA LEU A 418 13.80 8.59 2.18
C LEU A 418 15.15 8.79 1.48
N GLU A 419 15.91 9.76 1.97
CA GLU A 419 17.33 9.89 1.65
C GLU A 419 18.12 8.84 2.43
N MET A 420 18.97 8.05 1.75
CA MET A 420 19.89 7.18 2.48
C MET A 420 21.15 7.95 2.80
N SER A 421 21.61 7.83 4.04
CA SER A 421 22.79 8.51 4.55
C SER A 421 24.12 7.91 4.06
N ASP A 422 24.10 6.95 3.13
CA ASP A 422 25.30 6.33 2.58
C ASP A 422 25.47 6.62 1.08
N ASP A 423 26.72 6.51 0.59
CA ASP A 423 27.09 6.68 -0.82
C ASP A 423 26.43 5.64 -1.77
N ARG A 424 25.49 4.83 -1.26
CA ARG A 424 24.81 3.75 -1.98
C ARG A 424 23.41 4.13 -2.43
N SER A 425 22.90 5.32 -2.07
CA SER A 425 21.76 5.94 -2.75
C SER A 425 22.21 7.02 -3.72
N ARG A 426 21.45 7.21 -4.80
CA ARG A 426 21.62 8.38 -5.66
C ARG A 426 21.12 9.62 -4.91
N ALA A 427 22.06 10.41 -4.38
CA ALA A 427 21.77 11.69 -3.75
C ALA A 427 20.92 12.58 -4.67
N GLY A 428 19.88 13.22 -4.12
CA GLY A 428 19.00 14.14 -4.86
C GLY A 428 17.79 13.50 -5.58
N HIS A 429 17.51 12.21 -5.39
CA HIS A 429 16.32 11.54 -5.95
C HIS A 429 15.08 11.57 -5.03
N VAL A 430 15.18 12.17 -3.85
CA VAL A 430 14.04 12.35 -2.93
C VAL A 430 13.00 13.26 -3.58
N TYR A 431 11.75 12.83 -3.56
CA TYR A 431 10.62 13.61 -4.01
C TYR A 431 10.36 14.73 -3.00
N THR A 432 10.41 15.96 -3.49
CA THR A 432 9.94 17.12 -2.72
C THR A 432 8.42 17.19 -2.87
N PRO A 433 7.67 17.18 -1.75
CA PRO A 433 6.21 17.36 -1.77
C PRO A 433 5.81 18.61 -2.56
N ARG A 434 4.62 18.55 -3.18
CA ARG A 434 4.14 19.63 -4.07
C ARG A 434 3.97 20.95 -3.36
N TYR A 435 3.60 20.87 -2.08
CA TYR A 435 3.39 22.00 -1.19
C TYR A 435 4.19 21.78 0.09
N ASP A 436 4.85 22.82 0.58
CA ASP A 436 5.47 22.79 1.89
C ASP A 436 4.41 23.11 2.95
N LEU A 437 3.92 22.07 3.62
CA LEU A 437 2.97 22.17 4.72
C LEU A 437 3.69 22.14 6.08
N GLY A 438 5.02 22.29 6.10
CA GLY A 438 5.89 22.28 7.27
C GLY A 438 6.17 20.91 7.89
N GLY A 439 5.26 19.94 7.71
CA GLY A 439 5.35 18.59 8.29
C GLY A 439 5.41 17.44 7.29
N ASN A 440 5.17 17.68 6.00
CA ASN A 440 5.02 16.64 4.98
C ASN A 440 6.32 16.29 4.23
N THR A 441 7.50 16.65 4.74
CA THR A 441 8.80 16.43 4.07
C THR A 441 9.14 14.95 3.82
N ARG A 442 8.32 14.03 4.33
CA ARG A 442 8.49 12.57 4.23
C ARG A 442 7.31 11.89 3.53
N ALA A 443 6.51 12.63 2.76
CA ALA A 443 5.41 12.08 1.97
C ALA A 443 5.88 10.89 1.13
N GLY A 444 5.14 9.79 1.16
CA GLY A 444 5.37 8.66 0.27
C GLY A 444 4.92 9.00 -1.15
N THR A 445 5.30 8.16 -2.11
CA THR A 445 4.85 8.31 -3.50
C THR A 445 4.42 6.98 -4.10
N VAL A 446 3.47 7.05 -5.04
CA VAL A 446 3.16 5.98 -5.98
C VAL A 446 3.39 6.50 -7.39
N VAL A 447 4.36 5.93 -8.09
CA VAL A 447 4.64 6.25 -9.49
C VAL A 447 3.77 5.37 -10.39
N VAL A 448 3.13 5.99 -11.37
CA VAL A 448 2.33 5.33 -12.41
C VAL A 448 3.17 5.26 -13.68
N ILE A 449 3.42 4.04 -14.15
CA ILE A 449 4.20 3.74 -15.35
C ILE A 449 3.24 3.18 -16.39
N ASP A 450 3.17 3.81 -17.56
CA ASP A 450 2.46 3.28 -18.71
C ASP A 450 3.23 2.08 -19.28
N THR A 451 2.60 0.91 -19.38
CA THR A 451 3.32 -0.34 -19.71
C THR A 451 3.68 -0.46 -21.19
N GLU A 452 3.01 0.28 -22.07
CA GLU A 452 3.28 0.29 -23.51
C GLU A 452 4.52 1.13 -23.83
N SER A 453 4.55 2.37 -23.32
CA SER A 453 5.68 3.30 -23.48
C SER A 453 6.82 3.04 -22.49
N GLN A 454 6.52 2.37 -21.37
CA GLN A 454 7.40 2.15 -20.22
C GLN A 454 7.90 3.47 -19.62
N GLU A 455 7.10 4.53 -19.66
CA GLU A 455 7.42 5.86 -19.14
C GLU A 455 6.60 6.19 -17.90
N ILE A 456 7.17 7.01 -17.02
CA ILE A 456 6.43 7.58 -15.89
C ILE A 456 5.42 8.59 -16.43
N VAL A 457 4.14 8.33 -16.19
CA VAL A 457 3.04 9.22 -16.63
C VAL A 457 2.47 10.04 -15.49
N LYS A 458 2.62 9.58 -14.24
CA LYS A 458 2.15 10.31 -13.06
C LYS A 458 2.95 9.90 -11.82
N VAL A 459 3.08 10.84 -10.90
CA VAL A 459 3.43 10.57 -9.50
C VAL A 459 2.19 10.90 -8.68
N ILE A 460 1.83 10.04 -7.74
CA ILE A 460 0.77 10.25 -6.76
C ILE A 460 1.45 10.43 -5.41
N GLU A 461 1.12 11.51 -4.70
CA GLU A 461 1.60 11.73 -3.33
C GLU A 461 0.69 10.92 -2.39
N ILE A 462 1.27 10.17 -1.47
CA ILE A 462 0.55 9.42 -0.43
C ILE A 462 1.15 9.77 0.94
N GLU A 463 0.54 9.27 2.01
CA GLU A 463 1.05 9.49 3.35
C GLU A 463 2.45 8.87 3.54
N GLU A 464 3.07 9.16 4.68
CA GLU A 464 4.49 8.85 4.89
C GLU A 464 4.80 7.35 4.67
N TYR A 465 5.86 7.11 3.90
CA TYR A 465 6.49 5.81 3.75
C TYR A 465 5.63 4.77 3.01
N GLY A 466 5.37 5.01 1.73
CA GLY A 466 4.72 4.06 0.84
C GLY A 466 5.43 2.69 0.82
N SER A 467 4.68 1.62 1.03
CA SER A 467 5.23 0.27 1.22
C SER A 467 4.57 -0.80 0.34
N GLY A 468 3.56 -1.51 0.80
CA GLY A 468 2.86 -2.53 0.01
C GLY A 468 1.79 -1.91 -0.86
N LEU A 469 1.64 -2.45 -2.07
CA LEU A 469 0.55 -2.13 -2.99
C LEU A 469 -0.27 -3.39 -3.24
N GLY A 470 -1.59 -3.22 -3.40
CA GLY A 470 -2.48 -4.30 -3.79
C GLY A 470 -3.67 -3.80 -4.58
N THR A 471 -4.07 -4.55 -5.61
CA THR A 471 -5.27 -4.33 -6.42
C THR A 471 -5.89 -5.68 -6.72
N ALA A 472 -7.20 -5.70 -6.96
CA ALA A 472 -7.85 -6.86 -7.55
C ALA A 472 -7.21 -7.15 -8.91
N VAL A 473 -6.92 -8.42 -9.20
CA VAL A 473 -6.50 -8.90 -10.52
C VAL A 473 -7.44 -10.05 -10.86
N PRO A 474 -8.37 -9.88 -11.81
CA PRO A 474 -9.30 -10.94 -12.20
C PRO A 474 -8.53 -12.15 -12.75
N ASN A 475 -8.96 -13.35 -12.37
CA ASN A 475 -8.44 -14.62 -12.89
C ASN A 475 -8.74 -14.82 -14.39
#